data_AF-A0A2U3NSX3-F1
#
_entry.id   AF-A0A2U3NSX3-F1
#
_cell.length_a   1.000
_cell.length_b   1.000
_cell.length_c   1.000
_cell.angle_alpha   90.00
_cell.angle_beta   90.00
_cell.angle_gamma   90.00
#
_symmetry.space_group_name_H-M   'P 1'
#
loop_
_entity.id
_entity.type
_entity.pdbx_description
1 polymer ?
#
loop_
_entity_poly.entity_id
_entity_poly.type
_entity_poly.pdbx_seq_one_letter_code
_entity_poly.pdbx_strand_id
1 'polypeptide(L)'
;VYATPQPNGQASVYRGEAHVVNGRYTLSVDRPDGVRCVVQFFPSHDVFSWDATTLAGQVDSTFDTGCGGGPGGTTSYPIQLVRF
;
A
#
# COMPACT_ATOMS: atom_id res chain seq x y z
N VAL A 1 -6.18 6.42 10.56
CA VAL A 1 -5.04 5.51 10.87
C VAL A 1 -3.76 6.12 10.28
N TYR A 2 -2.60 5.96 10.91
CA TYR A 2 -1.31 6.36 10.32
C TYR A 2 -0.64 5.12 9.74
N ALA A 3 -0.61 5.00 8.41
CA ALA A 3 0.02 3.88 7.71
C ALA A 3 1.30 4.39 7.04
N THR A 4 2.41 4.32 7.75
CA THR A 4 3.73 4.60 7.19
C THR A 4 4.47 3.27 7.07
N PRO A 5 4.44 2.60 5.90
CA PRO A 5 5.22 1.39 5.70
C PRO A 5 6.69 1.72 5.98
N GLN A 6 7.38 0.96 6.84
CA GLN A 6 8.81 1.13 7.07
C GLN A 6 9.55 -0.19 6.81
N PRO A 7 10.65 -0.19 6.03
CA PRO A 7 11.20 0.97 5.31
C PRO A 7 10.28 1.46 4.17
N ASN A 8 10.10 2.77 4.03
CA ASN A 8 9.14 3.34 3.07
C ASN A 8 9.72 3.55 1.66
N GLY A 9 10.99 3.22 1.40
CA GLY A 9 11.59 3.38 0.07
C GLY A 9 11.49 4.79 -0.52
N GLN A 10 11.51 5.84 0.32
CA GLN A 10 11.24 7.24 -0.06
C GLN A 10 9.80 7.55 -0.49
N ALA A 11 8.85 6.63 -0.31
CA ALA A 11 7.44 6.89 -0.56
C ALA A 11 6.92 7.98 0.37
N SER A 12 6.10 8.88 -0.19
CA SER A 12 5.41 9.92 0.59
C SER A 12 4.59 9.28 1.71
N VAL A 13 4.46 9.93 2.86
CA VAL A 13 3.58 9.40 3.90
C VAL A 13 2.13 9.58 3.45
N TYR A 14 1.29 8.58 3.71
CA TYR A 14 -0.14 8.66 3.44
C TYR A 14 -0.95 8.60 4.74
N ARG A 15 -2.00 9.41 4.80
CA ARG A 15 -2.99 9.38 5.85
C ARG A 15 -4.34 9.14 5.21
N GLY A 16 -5.06 8.15 5.71
CA GLY A 16 -6.43 7.89 5.33
C GLY A 16 -7.26 7.31 6.46
N GLU A 17 -8.55 7.26 6.21
CA GLU A 17 -9.51 6.58 7.06
C GLU A 17 -9.61 5.13 6.63
N ALA A 18 -9.48 4.24 7.62
CA ALA A 18 -9.65 2.82 7.39
C ALA A 18 -11.06 2.44 7.83
N HIS A 19 -11.74 1.63 7.03
CA HIS A 19 -13.03 1.05 7.38
C HIS A 19 -12.82 -0.31 8.03
N VAL A 20 -13.68 -0.69 8.97
CA VAL A 20 -13.60 -1.98 9.66
C VAL A 20 -14.89 -2.77 9.45
N VAL A 21 -14.74 -4.03 9.06
CA VAL A 21 -15.84 -4.99 8.93
C VAL A 21 -15.37 -6.34 9.46
N ASN A 22 -16.17 -6.98 10.33
CA ASN A 22 -15.88 -8.29 10.91
C ASN A 22 -14.46 -8.41 11.51
N GLY A 23 -13.98 -7.35 12.18
CA GLY A 23 -12.67 -7.35 12.83
C GLY A 23 -11.47 -7.17 11.90
N ARG A 24 -11.69 -6.91 10.60
CA ARG A 24 -10.62 -6.60 9.64
C ARG A 24 -10.75 -5.15 9.17
N TYR A 25 -9.64 -4.41 9.27
CA TYR A 25 -9.53 -3.07 8.71
C TYR A 25 -9.14 -3.14 7.24
N THR A 26 -9.64 -2.17 6.46
CA THR A 26 -9.26 -1.93 5.07
C THR A 26 -9.01 -0.45 4.84
N LEU A 27 -7.92 -0.13 4.14
CA LEU A 27 -7.57 1.22 3.71
C LEU A 27 -7.15 1.18 2.24
N SER A 28 -7.81 1.97 1.39
CA SER A 28 -7.44 2.15 -0.01
C SER A 28 -6.66 3.45 -0.20
N VAL A 29 -5.61 3.38 -1.01
CA VAL A 29 -4.69 4.50 -1.26
C VAL A 29 -4.35 4.57 -2.74
N ASP A 30 -4.78 5.64 -3.41
CA ASP A 30 -4.30 5.94 -4.76
C ASP A 30 -3.01 6.75 -4.67
N ARG A 31 -1.91 6.16 -5.15
CA ARG A 31 -0.58 6.76 -5.17
C ARG A 31 -0.23 7.21 -6.58
N PRO A 32 -0.05 8.51 -6.88
CA PRO A 32 0.44 8.92 -8.20
C PRO A 32 1.90 8.50 -8.44
N ASP A 33 2.63 8.18 -7.37
CA ASP A 33 4.05 7.83 -7.35
C ASP A 33 4.32 6.41 -6.80
N GLY A 34 3.35 5.51 -6.96
CA GLY A 34 3.38 4.15 -6.40
C GLY A 34 4.38 3.23 -7.07
N VAL A 35 4.49 3.28 -8.41
CA VAL A 35 5.55 2.58 -9.15
C VAL A 35 6.71 3.55 -9.35
N ARG A 36 7.85 3.24 -8.72
CA ARG A 36 9.04 4.08 -8.76
C ARG A 36 10.12 3.51 -9.65
N CYS A 37 10.37 4.20 -10.76
CA CYS A 37 11.42 3.87 -11.73
C CYS A 37 12.57 4.89 -11.66
N VAL A 38 13.67 4.60 -12.35
CA VAL A 38 14.89 5.43 -12.31
C VAL A 38 14.66 6.89 -12.74
N VAL A 39 13.78 7.13 -13.72
CA VAL A 39 13.55 8.47 -14.33
C VAL A 39 12.08 8.89 -14.38
N GLN A 40 11.16 8.07 -13.87
CA GLN A 40 9.72 8.31 -13.96
C GLN A 40 8.96 7.59 -12.84
N PHE A 41 7.74 8.05 -12.60
CA PHE A 41 6.83 7.49 -11.61
C PHE A 41 5.49 7.17 -12.29
N PHE A 42 4.88 6.05 -11.90
CA PHE A 42 3.52 5.71 -12.35
C PHE A 42 2.58 5.49 -11.17
N PRO A 43 1.27 5.66 -11.38
CA PRO A 43 0.30 5.45 -10.35
C PRO A 43 0.19 3.98 -9.89
N SER A 44 -0.17 3.77 -8.62
CA SER A 44 -0.69 2.51 -8.10
C SER A 44 -1.95 2.73 -7.26
N HIS A 45 -2.76 1.69 -7.16
CA HIS A 45 -3.85 1.57 -6.22
C HIS A 45 -3.45 0.53 -5.16
N ASP A 46 -3.24 0.98 -3.92
CA ASP A 46 -2.81 0.13 -2.82
C ASP A 46 -3.98 -0.13 -1.86
N VAL A 47 -4.35 -1.39 -1.69
CA VAL A 47 -5.36 -1.83 -0.72
C VAL A 47 -4.68 -2.52 0.45
N PHE A 48 -4.65 -1.84 1.59
CA PHE A 48 -4.17 -2.38 2.85
C PHE A 48 -5.30 -3.11 3.55
N SER A 49 -5.04 -4.30 4.07
CA SER A 49 -5.98 -5.01 4.93
C SER A 49 -5.29 -5.73 6.07
N TRP A 50 -5.77 -5.55 7.29
CA TRP A 50 -5.16 -6.13 8.49
C TRP A 50 -6.18 -6.49 9.56
N ASP A 51 -5.83 -7.47 10.37
CA ASP A 51 -6.63 -7.88 11.51
C ASP A 51 -6.57 -6.84 12.65
N ALA A 52 -7.72 -6.51 13.24
CA ALA A 52 -7.83 -5.45 14.25
C ALA A 52 -7.08 -5.75 15.56
N THR A 53 -6.83 -7.03 15.86
CA THR A 53 -6.25 -7.47 17.13
C THR A 53 -4.75 -7.75 16.98
N THR A 54 -4.41 -8.66 16.08
CA THR A 54 -3.04 -9.12 15.81
C THR A 54 -2.23 -8.13 15.01
N LEU A 55 -2.88 -7.20 14.28
CA LEU A 55 -2.26 -6.20 13.42
C LEU A 55 -1.46 -6.78 12.24
N ALA A 56 -1.58 -8.09 12.00
CA ALA A 56 -1.03 -8.76 10.83
C ALA A 56 -1.94 -8.50 9.62
N GLY A 57 -1.33 -8.29 8.45
CA GLY A 57 -2.06 -7.93 7.26
C GLY A 57 -1.29 -8.12 5.96
N GLN A 58 -1.86 -7.55 4.90
CA GLN A 58 -1.29 -7.51 3.57
C GLN A 58 -1.62 -6.16 2.92
N VAL A 59 -0.76 -5.71 2.03
CA VAL A 59 -1.09 -4.70 1.02
C VAL A 59 -1.06 -5.33 -0.36
N ASP A 60 -2.10 -5.08 -1.14
CA ASP A 60 -2.18 -5.43 -2.56
C ASP A 60 -2.03 -4.15 -3.36
N SER A 61 -0.95 -4.04 -4.13
CA SER A 61 -0.63 -2.87 -4.94
C SER A 61 -0.87 -3.20 -6.41
N THR A 62 -1.86 -2.56 -7.01
CA THR A 62 -2.23 -2.72 -8.42
C THR A 62 -1.79 -1.52 -9.24
N PHE A 63 -1.21 -1.74 -10.41
CA PHE A 63 -0.72 -0.70 -11.30
C PHE A 63 -0.87 -1.11 -12.76
N ASP A 64 -1.10 -0.14 -13.64
CA ASP A 64 -1.34 -0.40 -15.07
C ASP A 64 -0.05 -0.62 -15.88
N THR A 65 1.09 -0.12 -15.38
CA THR A 65 2.37 -0.26 -16.07
C THR A 65 3.55 -0.26 -15.09
N GLY A 66 4.59 -1.01 -15.47
CA GLY A 66 5.87 -1.07 -14.78
C GLY A 66 6.97 -0.25 -15.46
N CYS A 67 8.15 -0.24 -14.84
CA CYS A 67 9.32 0.44 -15.38
C CYS A 67 9.73 -0.11 -16.76
N GLY A 68 10.19 0.79 -17.64
CA GLY A 68 10.65 0.41 -18.99
C GLY A 68 9.54 -0.07 -19.93
N GLY A 69 8.27 0.26 -19.65
CA GLY A 69 7.12 -0.23 -20.43
C GLY A 69 6.73 -1.66 -20.07
N GLY A 70 7.13 -2.14 -18.90
CA GLY A 70 6.71 -3.44 -18.38
C GLY A 70 5.19 -3.50 -18.18
N PRO A 71 4.59 -4.70 -18.20
CA PRO A 71 3.17 -4.87 -17.98
C PRO A 71 2.77 -4.43 -16.57
N GLY A 72 1.54 -3.96 -16.44
CA GLY A 72 0.89 -3.79 -15.14
C GLY A 72 0.62 -5.11 -14.44
N GLY A 73 0.14 -5.02 -13.21
CA GLY A 73 -0.23 -6.18 -12.42
C GLY A 73 -0.57 -5.81 -10.98
N THR A 74 -0.70 -6.84 -10.16
CA THR A 74 -0.88 -6.69 -8.72
C THR A 74 0.28 -7.37 -8.00
N THR A 75 0.91 -6.66 -7.07
CA THR A 75 1.90 -7.25 -6.16
C THR A 75 1.40 -7.20 -4.73
N SER A 76 1.50 -8.33 -4.04
CA SER A 76 1.04 -8.50 -2.67
C SER A 76 2.23 -8.53 -1.71
N TYR A 77 2.16 -7.75 -0.63
CA TYR A 77 3.21 -7.69 0.39
C TYR A 77 2.61 -7.90 1.79
N PRO A 78 3.15 -8.83 2.60
CA PRO A 78 2.73 -8.96 3.98
C PRO A 78 3.16 -7.74 4.80
N ILE A 79 2.32 -7.34 5.75
CA ILE A 79 2.59 -6.23 6.67
C ILE A 79 2.29 -6.64 8.11
N GLN A 80 2.98 -6.01 9.05
CA GLN A 80 2.69 -6.08 10.47
C GLN A 80 2.66 -4.66 11.01
N LEU A 81 1.52 -4.24 11.57
CA LEU A 81 1.42 -2.93 12.21
C LEU A 81 1.80 -3.03 13.69
N VAL A 82 2.25 -1.91 14.22
CA VAL A 82 2.56 -1.72 15.65
C VAL A 82 1.78 -0.53 16.18
N ARG A 83 1.42 -0.57 17.46
CA ARG A 83 0.79 0.56 18.16
C ARG A 83 1.90 1.39 18.79
N PHE A 84 1.81 2.71 18.62
CA PHE A 84 2.68 3.70 19.26
C PHE A 84 1.88 4.53 20.24
#